data_AF-A0A4Q0YUW8-F1
#
_entry.id   AF-A0A4Q0YUW8-F1
#
_cell.length_a   1.000
_cell.length_b   1.000
_cell.length_c   1.000
_cell.angle_alpha   90.00
_cell.angle_beta   90.00
_cell.angle_gamma   90.00
#
_symmetry.space_group_name_H-M   'P 1'
#
loop_
_entity.id
_entity.type
_entity.pdbx_description
1 polymer ?
#
loop_
_entity_poly.entity_id
_entity_poly.type
_entity_poly.pdbx_seq_one_letter_code
_entity_poly.pdbx_strand_id
1 'polypeptide(L)'
;MQNWRAGCTKEAVIDALNKQGVHPNQTRPFIPGQPYQADVDIPGPWGKDTISTTAIYDENGNQVGIKNDTLPDHILHPGHIERKVMRIGDSFHIVSVGKGEGPLAGMNVLLEDFIWGPVNDAVINQFK
;
A
#
# COMPACT_ATOMS: atom_id res chain seq x y z
N MET A 1 -30.39 5.25 13.25
CA MET A 1 -29.26 5.91 13.95
C MET A 1 -28.02 5.09 13.67
N GLN A 2 -27.08 5.61 12.87
CA GLN A 2 -25.84 4.91 12.48
C GLN A 2 -24.83 5.03 13.61
N ASN A 3 -24.49 3.91 14.25
CA ASN A 3 -23.44 3.83 15.25
C ASN A 3 -22.07 3.81 14.55
N TRP A 4 -21.51 4.99 14.29
CA TRP A 4 -20.11 5.11 13.91
C TRP A 4 -19.25 4.78 15.12
N ARG A 5 -18.31 3.84 14.98
CA ARG A 5 -17.18 3.79 15.92
C ARG A 5 -16.42 5.11 15.77
N ALA A 6 -16.50 5.98 16.78
CA ALA A 6 -15.77 7.23 16.79
C ALA A 6 -14.28 6.96 16.50
N GLY A 7 -13.77 7.43 15.36
CA GLY A 7 -12.38 7.24 14.93
C GLY A 7 -12.15 6.39 13.67
N CYS A 8 -13.15 5.71 13.12
CA CYS A 8 -13.02 4.98 11.85
C CYS A 8 -13.47 5.84 10.65
N THR A 9 -12.65 6.83 10.29
CA THR A 9 -12.85 7.64 9.08
C THR A 9 -11.88 7.24 7.98
N LYS A 10 -12.15 7.62 6.72
CA LYS A 10 -11.24 7.37 5.60
C LYS A 10 -9.86 7.98 5.87
N GLU A 11 -9.84 9.19 6.41
CA GLU A 11 -8.65 9.94 6.75
C GLU A 11 -7.83 9.24 7.84
N ALA A 12 -8.50 8.67 8.84
CA ALA A 12 -7.82 7.90 9.88
C ALA A 12 -7.16 6.64 9.32
N VAL A 13 -7.84 5.92 8.41
CA VAL A 13 -7.25 4.74 7.74
C VAL A 13 -6.08 5.15 6.83
N ILE A 14 -6.15 6.30 6.15
CA ILE A 14 -5.05 6.85 5.36
C ILE A 14 -3.86 7.25 6.25
N ASP A 15 -4.09 7.91 7.39
CA ASP A 15 -3.03 8.23 8.36
C ASP A 15 -2.32 6.96 8.83
N ALA A 16 -3.09 5.94 9.21
CA ALA A 16 -2.55 4.64 9.62
C ALA A 16 -1.77 3.95 8.49
N LEU A 17 -2.25 4.03 7.25
CA LEU A 17 -1.56 3.53 6.06
C LEU A 17 -0.20 4.23 5.87
N ASN A 18 -0.16 5.56 6.00
CA ASN A 18 1.07 6.34 5.87
C ASN A 18 2.06 6.07 7.02
N LYS A 19 1.57 5.88 8.25
CA LYS A 19 2.40 5.71 9.45
C LYS A 19 3.14 4.39 9.52
N GLN A 20 2.47 3.31 9.14
CA GLN A 20 2.96 1.94 9.36
C GLN A 20 2.57 0.92 8.29
N GLY A 21 1.75 1.34 7.31
CA GLY A 21 1.18 0.45 6.31
C GLY A 21 1.84 0.55 4.95
N VAL A 22 2.90 1.33 4.76
CA VAL A 22 3.47 1.66 3.44
C VAL A 22 4.13 0.45 2.79
N HIS A 23 4.78 -0.38 3.59
CA HIS A 23 5.46 -1.59 3.15
C HIS A 23 5.80 -2.51 4.35
N PRO A 24 6.12 -3.80 4.13
CA PRO A 24 6.57 -4.69 5.20
C PRO A 24 7.75 -4.09 5.99
N ASN A 25 7.74 -4.24 7.31
CA ASN A 25 8.81 -3.78 8.21
C ASN A 25 9.16 -2.29 8.09
N GLN A 26 8.17 -1.44 7.72
CA GLN A 26 8.33 0.01 7.68
C GLN A 26 8.93 0.57 8.98
N THR A 27 10.05 1.28 8.86
CA THR A 27 10.77 1.87 10.00
C THR A 27 10.51 3.36 10.18
N ARG A 28 9.99 4.04 9.16
CA ARG A 28 9.67 5.47 9.20
C ARG A 28 8.35 5.79 8.50
N PRO A 29 7.53 6.72 9.01
CA PRO A 29 6.31 7.18 8.35
C PRO A 29 6.56 7.72 6.94
N PHE A 30 5.62 7.48 6.03
CA PHE A 30 5.55 8.17 4.75
C PHE A 30 4.88 9.54 4.93
N ILE A 31 5.50 10.57 4.38
CA ILE A 31 4.96 11.93 4.35
C ILE A 31 4.57 12.23 2.89
N PRO A 32 3.27 12.30 2.57
CA PRO A 32 2.81 12.61 1.22
C PRO A 32 3.47 13.87 0.65
N GLY A 33 3.94 13.79 -0.59
CA GLY A 33 4.66 14.87 -1.28
C GLY A 33 6.17 14.92 -1.02
N GLN A 34 6.71 14.09 -0.10
CA GLN A 34 8.16 13.93 0.07
C GLN A 34 8.66 12.67 -0.64
N PRO A 35 9.91 12.65 -1.14
CA PRO A 35 10.53 11.45 -1.64
C PRO A 35 10.54 10.34 -0.58
N TYR A 36 10.10 9.15 -0.97
CA TYR A 36 10.10 8.00 -0.09
C TYR A 36 10.62 6.78 -0.85
N GLN A 37 11.86 6.40 -0.56
CA GLN A 37 12.39 5.11 -0.96
C GLN A 37 12.65 4.27 0.28
N ALA A 38 12.47 2.97 0.12
CA ALA A 38 12.72 1.98 1.14
C ALA A 38 13.12 0.66 0.51
N ASP A 39 13.94 -0.07 1.25
CA ASP A 39 14.34 -1.43 0.92
C ASP A 39 13.36 -2.38 1.59
N VAL A 40 12.59 -3.12 0.79
CA VAL A 40 11.70 -4.17 1.26
C VAL A 40 12.31 -5.53 1.02
N ASP A 41 12.51 -6.29 2.08
CA ASP A 41 12.85 -7.71 1.96
C ASP A 41 11.55 -8.48 1.67
N ILE A 42 11.32 -8.80 0.39
CA ILE A 42 10.13 -9.53 -0.02
C ILE A 42 10.41 -11.03 0.14
N PRO A 43 9.63 -11.75 0.95
CA PRO A 43 9.87 -13.17 1.21
C PRO A 43 9.89 -14.01 -0.08
N GLY A 44 10.87 -14.90 -0.23
CA GLY A 44 11.02 -15.81 -1.38
C GLY A 44 12.34 -15.60 -2.14
N PRO A 45 12.48 -16.08 -3.40
CA PRO A 45 13.69 -15.88 -4.20
C PRO A 45 13.87 -14.42 -4.69
N TRP A 46 12.98 -13.52 -4.29
CA TRP A 46 12.87 -12.14 -4.76
C TRP A 46 13.87 -11.21 -4.08
N GLY A 47 14.22 -11.51 -2.83
CA GLY A 47 15.24 -10.78 -2.07
C GLY A 47 14.84 -9.33 -1.79
N LYS A 48 15.86 -8.48 -1.77
CA LYS A 48 15.72 -7.04 -1.50
C LYS A 48 15.11 -6.34 -2.71
N ASP A 49 13.97 -5.70 -2.49
CA ASP A 49 13.26 -4.88 -3.46
C ASP A 49 13.35 -3.41 -3.04
N THR A 50 14.02 -2.59 -3.83
CA THR A 50 14.03 -1.15 -3.58
C THR A 50 12.76 -0.57 -4.19
N ILE A 51 11.90 0.00 -3.36
CA ILE A 51 10.65 0.62 -3.81
C ILE A 51 10.69 2.14 -3.66
N SER A 52 9.96 2.83 -4.54
CA SER A 52 9.58 4.22 -4.40
C SER A 52 8.09 4.30 -4.06
N THR A 53 7.72 5.14 -3.08
CA THR A 53 6.33 5.34 -2.66
C THR A 53 5.84 6.72 -3.03
N THR A 54 4.64 6.79 -3.61
CA THR A 54 3.93 8.04 -3.89
C THR A 54 2.49 8.00 -3.35
N ALA A 55 1.91 9.17 -3.08
CA ALA A 55 0.51 9.27 -2.65
C ALA A 55 -0.41 9.30 -3.88
N ILE A 56 -1.57 8.66 -3.76
CA ILE A 56 -2.65 8.73 -4.76
C ILE A 56 -3.69 9.71 -4.25
N TYR A 57 -4.11 10.63 -5.11
CA TYR A 57 -5.11 11.65 -4.80
C TYR A 57 -6.37 11.48 -5.65
N ASP A 58 -7.52 11.90 -5.11
CA ASP A 58 -8.74 12.09 -5.89
C ASP A 58 -8.75 13.44 -6.63
N GLU A 59 -9.81 13.69 -7.41
CA GLU A 59 -10.01 14.93 -8.16
C GLU A 59 -10.07 16.19 -7.29
N ASN A 60 -10.36 16.05 -5.99
CA ASN A 60 -10.44 17.15 -5.03
C ASN A 60 -9.11 17.35 -4.28
N GLY A 61 -8.07 16.60 -4.63
CA GLY A 61 -6.75 16.66 -4.00
C GLY A 61 -6.67 15.96 -2.64
N ASN A 62 -7.65 15.14 -2.27
CA ASN A 62 -7.57 14.36 -1.03
C ASN A 62 -6.81 13.07 -1.28
N GLN A 63 -5.92 12.70 -0.35
CA GLN A 63 -5.24 11.42 -0.44
C GLN A 63 -6.25 10.27 -0.30
N VAL A 64 -6.21 9.34 -1.25
CA VAL A 64 -7.08 8.15 -1.27
C VAL A 64 -6.31 6.85 -1.20
N GLY A 65 -4.99 6.91 -1.24
CA GLY A 65 -4.14 5.73 -1.19
C GLY A 65 -2.67 6.05 -1.37
N ILE A 66 -1.91 5.00 -1.65
CA ILE A 66 -0.50 5.09 -2.01
C ILE A 66 -0.20 4.14 -3.17
N LYS A 67 0.91 4.41 -3.85
CA LYS A 67 1.47 3.56 -4.89
C LYS A 67 2.91 3.23 -4.53
N ASN A 68 3.26 1.95 -4.58
CA ASN A 68 4.64 1.50 -4.45
C ASN A 68 5.12 1.02 -5.82
N ASP A 69 6.23 1.56 -6.30
CA ASP A 69 6.90 1.22 -7.56
C ASP A 69 8.24 0.56 -7.27
N THR A 70 8.49 -0.62 -7.82
CA THR A 70 9.83 -1.26 -7.80
C THR A 70 10.82 -0.42 -8.60
N LEU A 71 12.07 -0.34 -8.17
CA LEU A 71 13.16 0.34 -8.89
C LEU A 71 13.95 -0.62 -9.80
N PRO A 72 14.74 -0.11 -10.77
CA PRO A 72 15.41 -0.94 -11.79
C PRO A 72 16.40 -2.00 -11.27
N ASP A 73 16.81 -1.91 -10.01
CA ASP A 73 17.66 -2.88 -9.33
C ASP A 73 16.90 -4.14 -8.87
N HIS A 74 15.57 -4.15 -8.99
CA HIS A 74 14.73 -5.29 -8.61
C HIS A 74 14.39 -6.23 -9.79
N ILE A 75 14.34 -7.54 -9.53
CA ILE A 75 14.10 -8.58 -10.56
C ILE A 75 12.69 -8.53 -11.16
N LEU A 76 11.69 -8.08 -10.39
CA LEU A 76 10.32 -7.92 -10.87
C LEU A 76 10.04 -6.53 -11.42
N HIS A 77 11.08 -5.72 -11.62
CA HIS A 77 10.95 -4.41 -12.26
C HIS A 77 10.65 -4.55 -13.78
N PRO A 78 9.76 -3.71 -14.33
CA PRO A 78 8.91 -2.76 -13.62
C PRO A 78 7.64 -3.44 -13.06
N GLY A 79 7.50 -3.35 -11.74
CA GLY A 79 6.33 -3.72 -10.98
C GLY A 79 5.82 -2.54 -10.16
N HIS A 80 4.51 -2.45 -9.99
CA HIS A 80 3.89 -1.49 -9.10
C HIS A 80 2.61 -2.02 -8.47
N ILE A 81 2.28 -1.49 -7.29
CA ILE A 81 1.04 -1.78 -6.60
C ILE A 81 0.38 -0.47 -6.16
N GLU A 82 -0.89 -0.32 -6.49
CA GLU A 82 -1.73 0.75 -5.97
C GLU A 82 -2.57 0.20 -4.81
N ARG A 83 -2.61 0.92 -3.70
CA ARG A 83 -3.41 0.55 -2.53
C ARG A 83 -4.29 1.72 -2.12
N LYS A 84 -5.60 1.57 -2.32
CA LYS A 84 -6.60 2.63 -2.14
C LYS A 84 -7.54 2.29 -0.99
N VAL A 85 -7.79 3.29 -0.14
CA VAL A 85 -8.81 3.19 0.90
C VAL A 85 -10.18 3.48 0.28
N MET A 86 -11.01 2.45 0.22
CA MET A 86 -12.33 2.50 -0.39
C MET A 86 -13.40 2.17 0.66
N ARG A 87 -14.53 2.86 0.58
CA ARG A 87 -15.72 2.46 1.32
C ARG A 87 -16.46 1.40 0.52
N ILE A 88 -16.69 0.23 1.11
CA ILE A 88 -17.47 -0.86 0.53
C ILE A 88 -18.58 -1.17 1.52
N GLY A 89 -19.82 -0.82 1.17
CA GLY A 89 -20.93 -0.85 2.11
C GLY A 89 -20.70 0.11 3.28
N ASP A 90 -20.71 -0.43 4.50
CA ASP A 90 -20.55 0.34 5.74
C ASP A 90 -19.13 0.26 6.35
N SER A 91 -18.17 -0.35 5.64
CA SER A 91 -16.78 -0.50 6.09
C SER A 91 -15.77 0.12 5.13
N PHE A 92 -14.61 0.51 5.67
CA PHE A 92 -13.44 0.88 4.88
C PHE A 92 -12.56 -0.34 4.64
N HIS A 93 -12.04 -0.44 3.43
CA HIS A 93 -11.15 -1.49 2.97
C HIS A 93 -9.93 -0.87 2.30
N ILE A 94 -8.78 -1.52 2.39
CA ILE A 94 -7.63 -1.22 1.54
C ILE A 94 -7.71 -2.18 0.37
N VAL A 95 -8.08 -1.66 -0.80
CA VAL A 95 -8.11 -2.43 -2.05
C VAL A 95 -6.76 -2.25 -2.72
N SER A 96 -6.11 -3.36 -2.98
CA SER A 96 -4.83 -3.40 -3.69
C SER A 96 -5.07 -3.74 -5.16
N VAL A 97 -4.27 -3.17 -6.05
CA VAL A 97 -4.15 -3.60 -7.45
C VAL A 97 -2.68 -3.63 -7.83
N GLY A 98 -2.14 -4.83 -8.01
CA GLY A 98 -0.81 -5.09 -8.53
C GLY A 98 -0.79 -5.07 -10.05
N LYS A 99 0.26 -4.48 -10.62
CA LYS A 99 0.54 -4.49 -12.05
C LYS A 99 2.04 -4.67 -12.26
N GLY A 100 2.40 -5.35 -13.33
CA GLY A 100 3.78 -5.47 -13.77
C GLY A 100 3.86 -5.43 -15.27
N GLU A 101 5.03 -5.08 -15.79
CA GLU A 101 5.35 -5.22 -17.21
C GLU A 101 6.57 -6.13 -17.39
N GLY A 102 6.80 -6.60 -18.62
CA GLY A 102 7.91 -7.49 -18.92
C GLY A 102 7.68 -8.96 -18.59
N PRO A 103 8.73 -9.79 -18.63
CA PRO A 103 8.63 -11.26 -18.63
C PRO A 103 8.00 -11.85 -17.36
N LEU A 104 8.05 -11.12 -16.25
CA LEU A 104 7.56 -11.54 -14.93
C LEU A 104 6.35 -10.73 -14.45
N ALA A 105 5.66 -10.03 -15.35
CA ALA A 105 4.48 -9.22 -15.05
C ALA A 105 3.40 -9.98 -14.24
N GLY A 106 3.17 -11.25 -14.59
CA GLY A 106 2.20 -12.10 -13.90
C GLY A 106 2.57 -12.38 -12.44
N MET A 107 3.86 -12.37 -12.08
CA MET A 107 4.31 -12.60 -10.70
C MET A 107 4.01 -11.40 -9.80
N ASN A 108 4.07 -10.17 -10.32
CA ASN A 108 3.68 -8.97 -9.58
C ASN A 108 2.19 -9.01 -9.17
N VAL A 109 1.33 -9.57 -10.02
CA VAL A 109 -0.10 -9.73 -9.73
C VAL A 109 -0.34 -10.89 -8.77
N LEU A 110 0.32 -12.03 -8.98
CA LEU A 110 0.13 -13.22 -8.14
C LEU A 110 0.61 -13.04 -6.70
N LEU A 111 1.68 -12.27 -6.48
CA LEU A 111 2.27 -12.08 -5.15
C LEU A 111 1.65 -10.91 -4.38
N GLU A 112 0.73 -10.19 -5.00
CA GLU A 112 0.10 -9.01 -4.43
C GLU A 112 -0.52 -9.30 -3.05
N ASP A 113 -1.46 -10.22 -2.99
CA ASP A 113 -2.15 -10.55 -1.73
C ASP A 113 -1.21 -11.17 -0.69
N PHE A 114 -0.23 -11.96 -1.14
CA PHE A 114 0.70 -12.63 -0.24
C PHE A 114 1.62 -11.65 0.50
N ILE A 115 2.12 -10.63 -0.21
CA ILE A 115 3.04 -9.64 0.35
C ILE A 115 2.27 -8.52 1.06
N TRP A 116 1.21 -8.02 0.43
CA TRP A 116 0.55 -6.78 0.84
C TRP A 116 -0.69 -7.01 1.69
N GLY A 117 -1.31 -8.20 1.62
CA GLY A 117 -2.43 -8.59 2.49
C GLY A 117 -2.10 -8.42 3.98
N PRO A 118 -1.02 -9.02 4.51
CA PRO A 118 -0.65 -8.86 5.92
C PRO A 118 -0.39 -7.41 6.33
N VAL A 119 0.18 -6.59 5.43
CA VAL A 119 0.43 -5.16 5.67
C VAL A 119 -0.88 -4.39 5.77
N ASN A 120 -1.82 -4.67 4.86
CA ASN A 120 -3.14 -4.05 4.85
C ASN A 120 -3.95 -4.46 6.08
N ASP A 121 -3.90 -5.74 6.47
CA ASP A 121 -4.55 -6.25 7.68
C ASP A 121 -4.00 -5.60 8.94
N ALA A 122 -2.68 -5.39 9.03
CA ALA A 122 -2.07 -4.67 10.15
C ALA A 122 -2.60 -3.23 10.27
N VAL A 123 -2.86 -2.56 9.14
CA VAL A 123 -3.49 -1.23 9.14
C VAL A 123 -4.93 -1.32 9.64
N ILE A 124 -5.76 -2.16 9.02
CA ILE A 124 -7.20 -2.26 9.30
C ILE A 124 -7.49 -2.77 10.72
N ASN A 125 -6.67 -3.69 11.24
CA ASN A 125 -6.85 -4.27 12.58
C ASN A 125 -6.73 -3.24 13.71
N GLN A 126 -6.14 -2.06 13.47
CA GLN A 126 -6.12 -0.97 14.46
C GLN A 126 -7.49 -0.35 14.74
N PHE A 127 -8.48 -0.59 13.86
CA PHE A 127 -9.82 0.00 13.94
C PHE A 127 -10.90 -1.01 14.36
N LYS A 128 -10.51 -2.27 14.61
CA LYS A 128 -11.39 -3.37 15.06
C LYS A 128 -11.58 -3.38 16.58
#